data_AF-A0A5B0IQG9-F1
#
_entry.id   AF-A0A5B0IQG9-F1
#
_cell.length_a   1.000
_cell.length_b   1.000
_cell.length_c   1.000
_cell.angle_alpha   90.00
_cell.angle_beta   90.00
_cell.angle_gamma   90.00
#
_symmetry.space_group_name_H-M   'P 1'
#
loop_
_entity.id
_entity.type
_entity.pdbx_description
1 polymer ?
#
loop_
_entity_poly.entity_id
_entity_poly.type
_entity_poly.pdbx_seq_one_letter_code
_entity_poly.pdbx_strand_id
1 'polypeptide(L)'
;MNTHERRRLAALRTDRETVLAAAAALRHEAVQAHYAGLSRPEIAFGLASVLEMLALRIADQPPDIRAHVVRIAREMAGDTMDSPTVRRTRRR
;
A
#
# COMPACT_ATOMS: atom_id res chain seq x y z
N MET A 1 -24.57 -3.81 -15.86
CA MET A 1 -23.15 -4.07 -15.49
C MET A 1 -23.00 -5.55 -15.11
N ASN A 2 -22.14 -6.29 -15.80
CA ASN A 2 -21.94 -7.74 -15.56
C ASN A 2 -21.30 -7.97 -14.16
N THR A 3 -21.55 -9.13 -13.54
CA THR A 3 -20.99 -9.52 -12.23
C THR A 3 -19.46 -9.53 -12.24
N HIS A 4 -18.83 -9.90 -13.36
CA HIS A 4 -17.37 -9.84 -13.51
C HIS A 4 -16.83 -8.41 -13.44
N GLU A 5 -17.49 -7.46 -14.12
CA GLU A 5 -17.07 -6.06 -14.10
C GLU A 5 -17.24 -5.43 -12.71
N ARG A 6 -18.31 -5.79 -12.01
CA ARG A 6 -18.51 -5.41 -10.59
C ARG A 6 -17.37 -5.90 -9.70
N ARG A 7 -16.97 -7.17 -9.84
CA ARG A 7 -15.86 -7.73 -9.06
C ARG A 7 -14.53 -7.04 -9.39
N ARG A 8 -14.28 -6.76 -10.67
CA ARG A 8 -13.07 -6.05 -11.12
C ARG A 8 -12.99 -4.64 -10.53
N LEU A 9 -14.09 -3.87 -10.59
CA LEU A 9 -14.14 -2.52 -10.01
C LEU A 9 -13.98 -2.55 -8.48
N ALA A 10 -14.58 -3.53 -7.81
CA ALA A 10 -14.41 -3.69 -6.37
C ALA A 10 -12.93 -3.98 -6.01
N ALA A 11 -12.27 -4.88 -6.74
CA ALA A 11 -10.86 -5.17 -6.54
C ALA A 11 -9.98 -3.93 -6.74
N LEU A 12 -10.20 -3.15 -7.81
CA LEU A 12 -9.45 -1.91 -8.07
C LEU A 12 -9.66 -0.85 -6.96
N ARG A 13 -10.86 -0.78 -6.37
CA ARG A 13 -11.13 0.10 -5.23
C ARG A 13 -10.36 -0.34 -4.00
N THR A 14 -10.40 -1.64 -3.67
CA THR A 14 -9.64 -2.19 -2.55
C THR A 14 -8.13 -1.99 -2.72
N ASP A 15 -7.61 -2.20 -3.94
CA ASP A 15 -6.20 -1.95 -4.26
C ASP A 15 -5.84 -0.48 -4.01
N ARG A 16 -6.67 0.46 -4.50
CA ARG A 16 -6.50 1.90 -4.26
C ARG A 16 -6.48 2.24 -2.78
N GLU A 17 -7.46 1.76 -2.03
CA GLU A 17 -7.60 2.02 -0.59
C GLU A 17 -6.39 1.49 0.19
N THR A 18 -5.91 0.30 -0.17
CA THR A 18 -4.70 -0.30 0.44
C THR A 18 -3.48 0.61 0.28
N VAL A 19 -3.26 1.14 -0.93
CA VAL A 19 -2.12 2.03 -1.22
C VAL A 19 -2.26 3.38 -0.51
N LEU A 20 -3.47 3.95 -0.47
CA LEU A 20 -3.73 5.20 0.24
C LEU A 20 -3.55 5.05 1.76
N ALA A 21 -3.96 3.92 2.33
CA ALA A 21 -3.76 3.62 3.74
C ALA A 21 -2.26 3.56 4.10
N ALA A 22 -1.44 2.91 3.26
CA ALA A 22 0.01 2.88 3.45
C ALA A 22 0.65 4.29 3.36
N ALA A 23 0.20 5.13 2.42
CA ALA A 23 0.66 6.52 2.33
C ALA A 23 0.30 7.34 3.57
N ALA A 24 -0.91 7.17 4.10
CA ALA A 24 -1.35 7.84 5.32
C ALA A 24 -0.55 7.38 6.55
N ALA A 25 -0.32 6.07 6.69
CA ALA A 25 0.50 5.50 7.76
C ALA A 25 1.92 6.07 7.73
N LEU A 26 2.56 6.10 6.55
CA LEU A 26 3.91 6.63 6.40
C LEU A 26 4.03 8.09 6.85
N ARG A 27 3.04 8.94 6.52
CA ARG A 27 3.03 10.33 7.00
C ARG A 27 2.79 10.42 8.49
N HIS A 28 1.89 9.59 9.01
CA HIS A 28 1.60 9.57 10.45
C HIS A 28 2.87 9.22 11.24
N GLU A 29 3.57 8.15 10.85
CA GLU A 29 4.83 7.74 11.47
C GLU A 29 5.91 8.83 11.37
N ALA A 30 6.04 9.48 10.21
CA ALA A 30 6.99 10.56 10.02
C ALA A 30 6.71 11.76 10.94
N VAL A 31 5.43 12.11 11.12
CA VAL A 31 5.01 13.16 12.06
C VAL A 31 5.35 12.77 13.50
N GLN A 32 5.05 11.53 13.91
CA GLN A 32 5.39 11.05 15.26
C GLN A 32 6.91 11.05 15.51
N ALA A 33 7.69 10.58 14.53
CA ALA A 33 9.14 10.54 14.62
C ALA A 33 9.73 11.96 14.71
N HIS A 34 9.21 12.89 13.91
CA HIS A 34 9.62 14.30 13.97
C HIS A 34 9.34 14.92 15.35
N TYR A 35 8.18 14.66 15.95
CA TYR A 35 7.89 15.09 17.33
C TYR A 35 8.83 14.45 18.37
N ALA A 36 9.32 13.24 18.11
CA ALA A 36 10.33 12.58 18.94
C ALA A 36 11.77 13.10 18.69
N GLY A 37 11.96 14.10 17.82
CA GLY A 37 13.28 14.63 17.46
C GLY A 37 14.10 13.71 16.56
N LEU A 38 13.48 12.69 15.98
CA LEU A 38 14.11 11.64 15.19
C LEU A 38 13.55 11.72 13.77
N SER A 39 14.35 12.16 12.79
CA SER A 39 14.15 12.02 11.32
C SER A 39 14.02 13.33 10.52
N ARG A 40 14.19 13.15 9.20
CA ARG A 40 13.89 14.09 8.13
C ARG A 40 12.52 13.71 7.53
N PRO A 41 11.41 14.32 7.99
CA PRO A 41 10.06 13.90 7.59
C PRO A 41 9.83 14.04 6.08
N GLU A 42 10.57 14.93 5.40
CA GLU A 42 10.39 15.27 3.99
C GLU A 42 10.49 14.04 3.08
N ILE A 43 11.37 13.08 3.41
CA ILE A 43 11.54 11.85 2.63
C ILE A 43 10.27 10.99 2.71
N ALA A 44 9.73 10.82 3.91
CA ALA A 44 8.52 10.03 4.11
C ALA A 44 7.29 10.69 3.45
N PHE A 45 7.19 12.02 3.51
CA PHE A 45 6.16 12.76 2.77
C PHE A 45 6.29 12.60 1.26
N GLY A 46 7.51 12.69 0.72
CA GLY A 46 7.77 12.48 -0.71
C GLY A 46 7.38 11.07 -1.17
N LEU A 47 7.76 10.04 -0.42
CA LEU A 47 7.38 8.66 -0.69
C LEU A 47 5.86 8.45 -0.59
N ALA A 48 5.20 9.07 0.38
CA ALA A 48 3.74 9.01 0.50
C ALA A 48 3.04 9.65 -0.71
N SER A 49 3.58 10.75 -1.26
CA SER A 49 3.06 11.35 -2.50
C SER A 49 3.23 10.46 -3.73
N VAL A 50 4.32 9.67 -3.80
CA VAL A 50 4.49 8.66 -4.86
C VAL A 50 3.42 7.57 -4.75
N LEU A 51 3.13 7.08 -3.54
CA LEU A 51 2.07 6.09 -3.31
C LEU A 51 0.69 6.62 -3.73
N GLU A 52 0.37 7.88 -3.41
CA GLU A 52 -0.88 8.50 -3.85
C GLU A 52 -0.99 8.63 -5.36
N MET A 53 0.11 8.99 -6.04
CA MET A 53 0.15 9.03 -7.50
C MET A 53 -0.13 7.65 -8.11
N LEU A 54 0.46 6.59 -7.54
CA LEU A 54 0.19 5.21 -7.96
C LEU A 54 -1.28 4.81 -7.70
N ALA A 55 -1.86 5.20 -6.57
CA ALA A 55 -3.26 4.96 -6.24
C ALA A 55 -4.23 5.70 -7.20
N LEU A 56 -3.87 6.92 -7.64
CA LEU A 56 -4.65 7.71 -8.60
C LEU A 56 -4.71 7.06 -9.99
N ARG A 57 -3.66 6.32 -10.37
CA ARG A 57 -3.51 5.68 -11.68
C ARG A 57 -3.61 4.14 -11.61
N ILE A 58 -4.12 3.59 -10.51
CA ILE A 58 -4.04 2.15 -10.24
C ILE A 58 -4.77 1.28 -11.28
N ALA A 59 -5.86 1.80 -11.86
CA ALA A 59 -6.61 1.15 -12.92
C ALA A 59 -5.85 1.14 -14.26
N ASP A 60 -4.95 2.10 -14.46
CA ASP A 60 -4.16 2.27 -15.68
C ASP A 60 -2.83 1.49 -15.61
N GLN A 61 -2.46 0.98 -14.43
CA GLN A 61 -1.23 0.22 -14.25
C GLN A 61 -1.34 -1.20 -14.84
N PRO A 62 -0.24 -1.72 -15.42
CA PRO A 62 -0.11 -3.13 -15.74
C PRO A 62 -0.44 -4.02 -14.52
N PRO A 63 -1.09 -5.19 -14.71
CA PRO A 63 -1.54 -6.03 -13.59
C PRO A 63 -0.44 -6.46 -12.62
N ASP A 64 0.77 -6.73 -13.12
CA ASP A 64 1.97 -7.09 -12.37
C ASP A 64 2.48 -5.93 -11.52
N ILE A 65 2.55 -4.72 -12.10
CA ILE A 65 2.92 -3.50 -11.38
C ILE A 65 1.91 -3.19 -10.27
N ARG A 66 0.60 -3.27 -10.59
CA ARG A 66 -0.46 -3.07 -9.59
C ARG A 66 -0.32 -4.06 -8.43
N ALA A 67 -0.16 -5.35 -8.73
CA ALA A 67 0.00 -6.38 -7.70
C ALA A 67 1.24 -6.13 -6.83
N HIS A 68 2.35 -5.70 -7.44
CA HIS A 68 3.58 -5.39 -6.70
C HIS A 68 3.40 -4.19 -5.77
N VAL A 69 2.78 -3.10 -6.24
CA VAL A 69 2.51 -1.91 -5.44
C VAL A 69 1.59 -2.23 -4.26
N VAL A 70 0.52 -2.98 -4.48
CA VAL A 70 -0.41 -3.41 -3.42
C VAL A 70 0.30 -4.28 -2.39
N ARG A 71 1.16 -5.22 -2.83
CA ARG A 71 1.96 -6.04 -1.92
C ARG A 71 2.88 -5.20 -1.04
N ILE A 72 3.61 -4.25 -1.61
CA ILE A 72 4.49 -3.34 -0.84
C ILE A 72 3.65 -2.51 0.14
N ALA A 73 2.51 -1.97 -0.28
CA ALA A 73 1.62 -1.21 0.60
C ALA A 73 1.12 -2.04 1.79
N ARG A 74 0.79 -3.32 1.58
CA ARG A 74 0.42 -4.25 2.67
C ARG A 74 1.58 -4.52 3.62
N GLU A 75 2.78 -4.75 3.08
CA GLU A 75 3.99 -4.94 3.89
C GLU A 75 4.28 -3.71 4.75
N MET A 76 4.14 -2.51 4.20
CA MET A 76 4.27 -1.24 4.94
C MET A 76 3.21 -1.08 6.03
N ALA A 77 1.97 -1.54 5.79
CA ALA A 77 0.90 -1.52 6.78
C ALA A 77 1.04 -2.61 7.86
N GLY A 78 2.10 -3.41 7.83
CA GLY A 78 2.31 -4.53 8.77
C GLY A 78 1.48 -5.78 8.44
N ASP A 79 0.70 -5.78 7.34
CA ASP A 79 -0.07 -6.92 6.88
C ASP A 79 0.84 -7.89 6.11
N THR A 80 1.66 -8.60 6.89
CA THR A 80 2.69 -9.54 6.41
C THR A 80 2.13 -10.87 5.91
N MET A 81 0.81 -11.02 5.84
CA MET A 81 0.14 -12.29 5.51
C MET A 81 0.40 -12.78 4.09
N ASP A 82 0.84 -11.90 3.17
CA ASP A 82 1.25 -12.23 1.80
C ASP A 82 2.76 -12.47 1.61
N SER A 83 3.56 -12.43 2.69
CA SER A 83 4.99 -12.69 2.58
C SER A 83 5.26 -14.21 2.51
N PRO A 84 5.91 -14.74 1.45
CA PRO A 84 6.16 -16.19 1.31
C PRO A 84 6.99 -16.77 2.46
N THR A 85 7.82 -15.94 3.10
CA THR A 85 8.63 -16.31 4.28
C THR A 85 7.75 -16.57 5.52
N VAL A 86 6.67 -15.79 5.68
CA VAL A 86 5.73 -15.89 6.81
C VAL A 86 4.74 -17.05 6.60
N ARG A 87 4.33 -17.34 5.35
CA ARG A 87 3.51 -18.53 5.05
C ARG A 87 4.21 -19.84 5.45
N ARG A 88 5.54 -19.93 5.33
CA ARG A 88 6.31 -21.15 5.63
C ARG A 88 6.34 -21.52 7.11
N THR A 89 6.13 -20.58 8.03
CA THR A 89 6.28 -20.84 9.47
C THR A 89 5.01 -21.36 10.15
N ARG A 90 3.87 -21.42 9.43
CA ARG A 90 2.58 -21.89 9.96
C ARG A 90 2.21 -23.32 9.53
N ARG A 91 3.18 -24.24 9.55
CA ARG A 91 2.92 -25.69 9.60
C ARG A 91 3.38 -26.21 10.95
N ARG A 92 2.46 -26.26 11.91
CA ARG A 92 2.46 -27.18 13.05
C ARG A 92 1.02 -27.42 13.46
#